data_AF-A0A1J3J1F2-F1
#
_entry.id   AF-A0A1J3J1F2-F1
#
_cell.length_a   1.000
_cell.length_b   1.000
_cell.length_c   1.000
_cell.angle_alpha   90.00
_cell.angle_beta   90.00
_cell.angle_gamma   90.00
#
_symmetry.space_group_name_H-M   'P 1'
#
loop_
_entity.id
_entity.type
_entity.pdbx_description
1 polymer ?
#
loop_
_entity_poly.entity_id
_entity_poly.type
_entity_poly.pdbx_seq_one_letter_code
_entity_poly.pdbx_strand_id
1 'polypeptide(L)'
;GENAAGSAICSICYEDLKPVVENLQSISACGHVFHELCLQQWFEYCPSTNKRNCPICKQKCHLKDPCRLYFQSSGNQIDSTASHKA
;
A
#
# COMPACT_ATOMS: atom_id res chain seq x y z
N GLY A 1 -23.55 -12.37 9.19
CA GLY A 1 -22.45 -13.13 8.57
C GLY A 1 -21.67 -12.15 7.74
N GLU A 2 -20.77 -11.43 8.38
CA GLU A 2 -19.97 -10.40 7.75
C GLU A 2 -18.89 -11.13 6.97
N ASN A 3 -18.96 -11.09 5.64
CA ASN A 3 -17.85 -11.54 4.81
C ASN A 3 -16.66 -10.66 5.16
N ALA A 4 -15.77 -11.17 6.01
CA ALA A 4 -14.47 -10.58 6.27
C ALA A 4 -13.65 -10.65 4.98
N ALA A 5 -13.92 -9.73 4.05
CA ALA A 5 -12.99 -9.42 2.99
C ALA A 5 -11.70 -8.98 3.70
N GLY A 6 -10.70 -9.85 3.72
CA GLY A 6 -9.45 -9.59 4.42
C GLY A 6 -8.89 -8.23 4.00
N SER A 7 -8.58 -7.37 4.97
CA SER A 7 -7.89 -6.13 4.71
C SER A 7 -6.54 -6.44 4.05
N ALA A 8 -6.14 -5.63 3.07
CA ALA A 8 -4.81 -5.74 2.52
C ALA A 8 -3.80 -5.24 3.57
N ILE A 9 -2.73 -5.99 3.82
CA ILE A 9 -1.70 -5.65 4.82
C ILE A 9 -0.34 -5.40 4.17
N CYS A 10 0.50 -4.61 4.83
CA CYS A 10 1.90 -4.47 4.49
C CYS A 10 2.69 -5.62 5.10
N SER A 11 3.28 -6.51 4.30
CA SER A 11 4.00 -7.69 4.83
C SER A 11 5.36 -7.37 5.48
N ILE A 12 5.73 -6.10 5.61
CA ILE A 12 6.98 -5.65 6.26
C ILE A 12 6.69 -5.26 7.72
N CYS A 13 5.65 -4.45 7.95
CA CYS A 13 5.24 -4.00 9.29
C CYS A 13 4.03 -4.74 9.86
N TYR A 14 3.34 -5.55 9.05
CA TYR A 14 2.13 -6.31 9.39
C TYR A 14 0.89 -5.47 9.74
N GLU A 15 0.90 -4.18 9.41
CA GLU A 15 -0.24 -3.28 9.57
C GLU A 15 -1.10 -3.20 8.30
N ASP A 16 -2.36 -2.77 8.46
CA ASP A 16 -3.28 -2.54 7.34
C ASP A 16 -2.73 -1.49 6.36
N LEU A 17 -2.93 -1.74 5.06
CA LEU A 17 -2.73 -0.74 4.01
C LEU A 17 -3.99 0.13 3.92
N LYS A 18 -3.82 1.46 3.99
CA LYS A 18 -4.92 2.42 3.83
C LYS A 18 -4.73 3.26 2.57
N PRO A 19 -5.20 2.80 1.39
CA PRO A 19 -4.89 3.38 0.08
C PRO A 19 -5.26 4.86 -0.10
N VAL A 20 -6.21 5.36 0.69
CA VAL A 20 -6.70 6.75 0.60
C VAL A 20 -5.86 7.72 1.43
N VAL A 21 -5.23 7.26 2.52
CA VAL A 21 -4.55 8.13 3.50
C VAL A 21 -3.05 7.87 3.61
N GLU A 22 -2.56 6.72 3.13
CA GLU A 22 -1.16 6.34 3.19
C GLU A 22 -0.51 6.29 1.80
N ASN A 23 0.79 6.53 1.76
CA ASN A 23 1.57 6.33 0.54
C ASN A 23 1.90 4.85 0.37
N LEU A 24 1.35 4.27 -0.70
CA LEU A 24 1.60 2.89 -1.06
C LEU A 24 2.49 2.82 -2.30
N GLN A 25 3.42 1.87 -2.31
CA GLN A 25 4.24 1.54 -3.47
C GLN A 25 4.00 0.10 -3.90
N SER A 26 3.90 -0.11 -5.21
CA SER A 26 3.95 -1.44 -5.81
C SER A 26 5.29 -1.65 -6.50
N ILE A 27 5.84 -2.86 -6.41
CA ILE A 27 6.99 -3.26 -7.23
C ILE A 27 6.47 -3.63 -8.62
N SER A 28 6.72 -2.80 -9.63
CA SER A 28 6.20 -2.99 -10.99
C SER A 28 6.51 -4.37 -11.61
N ALA A 29 7.63 -4.99 -11.24
CA ALA A 29 8.01 -6.31 -11.73
C ALA A 29 7.13 -7.46 -11.21
N CYS A 30 6.49 -7.32 -10.04
CA CYS A 30 5.73 -8.41 -9.40
C CYS A 30 4.37 -8.00 -8.79
N GLY A 31 4.01 -6.72 -8.79
CA GLY A 31 2.73 -6.21 -8.31
C GLY A 31 2.56 -6.09 -6.80
N HIS A 32 3.41 -6.72 -5.99
CA HIS A 32 3.30 -6.67 -4.52
C HIS A 32 3.36 -5.24 -3.98
N VAL A 33 2.46 -4.93 -3.04
CA VAL A 33 2.24 -3.58 -2.50
C VAL A 33 2.72 -3.51 -1.05
N PHE A 34 3.34 -2.39 -0.71
CA PHE A 34 3.87 -2.09 0.62
C PHE A 34 3.65 -0.60 0.95
N HIS A 35 3.77 -0.23 2.22
CA HIS A 35 3.97 1.19 2.56
C HIS A 35 5.28 1.70 1.93
N GLU A 36 5.25 2.92 1.41
CA GLU A 36 6.40 3.57 0.77
C GLU A 36 7.66 3.52 1.65
N LEU A 37 7.54 3.94 2.91
CA LEU A 37 8.68 3.99 3.82
C LEU A 37 9.20 2.60 4.17
N CYS A 38 8.32 1.61 4.36
CA CYS A 38 8.72 0.24 4.65
C CYS A 38 9.53 -0.37 3.49
N LEU A 39 9.11 -0.14 2.24
CA LEU A 39 9.82 -0.64 1.08
C LEU A 39 11.16 0.08 0.86
N GLN A 40 11.21 1.40 1.10
CA GLN A 40 12.46 2.17 1.02
C GLN A 40 13.48 1.68 2.05
N GLN A 41 13.08 1.56 3.31
CA GLN A 41 13.92 1.04 4.39
C GLN A 41 14.40 -0.38 4.09
N TRP A 42 13.53 -1.24 3.58
CA TRP A 42 13.91 -2.60 3.16
C TRP A 42 15.08 -2.60 2.16
N PHE A 43 15.08 -1.67 1.20
CA PHE A 43 16.17 -1.54 0.23
C PHE A 43 17.43 -0.89 0.80
N GLU A 44 17.32 -0.04 1.81
CA GLU A 44 18.47 0.60 2.48
C GLU A 44 19.21 -0.35 3.43
N TYR A 45 18.48 -1.18 4.20
CA TYR A 45 19.04 -2.12 5.18
C TYR A 45 19.61 -3.41 4.56
N CYS A 46 19.45 -3.64 3.25
CA CYS A 46 20.04 -4.76 2.53
C CYS A 46 21.26 -4.38 1.64
N PRO A 47 22.32 -3.71 2.14
CA PRO A 47 23.47 -3.35 1.31
C PRO A 47 24.43 -4.52 1.06
N SER A 48 24.43 -5.57 1.90
CA SER A 48 25.41 -6.67 1.81
C SER A 48 25.17 -7.64 0.64
N THR A 49 23.98 -7.60 0.04
CA THR A 49 23.67 -8.36 -1.17
C THR A 49 23.18 -7.36 -2.21
N ASN A 50 23.88 -7.27 -3.33
CA ASN A 50 23.65 -6.32 -4.44
C ASN A 50 22.33 -6.59 -5.21
N LYS A 51 21.28 -7.02 -4.50
CA LYS A 51 20.03 -7.56 -5.02
C LYS A 51 18.88 -7.06 -4.15
N ARG A 52 18.38 -5.86 -4.48
CA ARG A 52 17.04 -5.45 -4.05
C ARG A 52 16.05 -6.48 -4.57
N ASN A 53 15.42 -7.22 -3.68
CA ASN A 53 14.46 -8.26 -4.01
C ASN A 53 13.16 -7.95 -3.30
N CYS A 54 12.04 -8.32 -3.93
CA CYS A 54 10.72 -8.23 -3.32
C CYS A 54 10.71 -8.98 -1.98
N PRO A 55 10.23 -8.38 -0.87
CA PRO A 55 10.14 -9.06 0.43
C PRO A 55 9.34 -10.36 0.39
N ILE A 56 8.35 -10.45 -0.51
CA ILE A 56 7.43 -11.58 -0.65
C ILE A 56 7.99 -12.63 -1.62
N CYS A 57 8.02 -12.34 -2.92
CA CYS A 57 8.35 -13.32 -3.95
C CYS A 57 9.84 -13.42 -4.29
N LYS A 58 10.69 -12.58 -3.68
CA LYS A 58 12.14 -12.51 -3.91
C LYS A 58 12.56 -12.14 -5.34
N GLN A 59 11.62 -11.76 -6.21
CA GLN A 59 11.91 -11.27 -7.55
C GLN A 59 12.80 -10.02 -7.48
N LYS A 60 13.79 -9.94 -8.37
CA LYS A 60 14.74 -8.83 -8.43
C LYS A 60 14.00 -7.52 -8.76
N CYS A 61 14.35 -6.47 -8.03
CA CYS A 61 13.82 -5.12 -8.15
C CYS A 61 14.96 -4.18 -8.56
N HIS A 62 14.71 -3.32 -9.53
CA HIS A 62 15.60 -2.23 -9.90
C HIS A 62 15.20 -0.93 -9.18
N LEU A 63 16.10 0.06 -9.22
CA LEU A 63 15.91 1.39 -8.64
C LEU A 63 14.60 2.08 -9.05
N LYS A 64 14.16 1.83 -10.27
CA LYS A 64 12.99 2.43 -10.91
C LYS A 64 11.72 1.57 -10.78
N ASP A 65 11.81 0.39 -10.18
CA ASP A 65 10.69 -0.56 -10.15
C ASP A 65 9.59 -0.18 -9.16
N PRO A 66 9.87 0.41 -7.98
CA PRO A 66 8.81 0.87 -7.09
C PRO A 66 8.04 2.03 -7.72
N CYS A 67 6.74 1.83 -7.91
CA CYS A 67 5.81 2.84 -8.40
C CYS A 67 4.85 3.22 -7.28
N ARG A 68 4.71 4.53 -7.02
CA ARG A 68 3.70 5.03 -6.09
C ARG A 68 2.31 4.84 -6.70
N LEU A 69 1.40 4.30 -5.89
CA LEU A 69 0.01 4.10 -6.25
C LEU A 69 -0.83 5.32 -5.84
N TYR A 70 -1.80 5.68 -6.66
CA TYR A 70 -2.76 6.74 -6.39
C TYR A 70 -4.17 6.18 -6.55
N PHE A 71 -5.02 6.42 -5.57
CA PHE A 71 -6.37 5.89 -5.53
C PHE A 71 -7.38 7.04 -5.59
N GLN A 72 -8.36 6.93 -6.47
CA GLN A 72 -9.50 7.84 -6.49
C GLN A 72 -10.45 7.43 -5.37
N SER A 73 -10.85 8.39 -4.52
CA SER A 73 -11.85 8.17 -3.49
C SER A 73 -13.19 8.71 -3.98
N SER A 74 -14.22 7.86 -4.00
CA SER A 74 -15.62 8.29 -4.11
C SER A 74 -16.05 8.77 -2.73
N GLY A 75 -15.76 10.04 -2.40
CA GLY A 75 -16.02 10.60 -1.08
C GLY A 75 -17.42 10.28 -0.55
N ASN A 76 -17.52 9.99 0.76
CA ASN A 76 -18.80 9.85 1.46
C ASN A 76 -19.67 11.08 1.14
N GLN A 77 -20.83 10.86 0.52
CA GLN A 77 -21.88 11.86 0.52
C GLN A 77 -22.23 12.13 1.98
N ILE A 78 -21.98 13.35 2.43
CA ILE A 78 -22.42 13.82 3.73
C ILE A 78 -23.94 13.86 3.62
N ASP A 79 -24.61 12.90 4.26
CA ASP A 79 -26.06 12.80 4.27
C ASP A 79 -26.64 14.13 4.79
N SER A 80 -27.13 14.95 3.86
CA SER A 80 -27.79 16.22 4.16
C SER A 80 -29.22 15.93 4.60
N THR A 81 -29.41 15.19 5.69
CA THR A 81 -30.67 15.21 6.45
C THR A 81 -30.59 16.31 7.50
N ALA A 82 -30.47 17.56 7.05
CA ALA A 82 -30.83 18.70 7.87
C ALA A 82 -32.34 18.86 7.80
N SER A 83 -32.98 18.44 8.89
CA SER A 83 -34.35 18.74 9.32
C SER A 83 -34.94 20.02 8.71
N HIS A 84 -35.79 19.89 7.69
CA HIS A 84 -36.82 20.88 7.39
C HIS A 84 -38.11 20.42 8.07
N LYS A 85 -38.27 20.78 9.35
CA LYS A 85 -39.60 21.02 9.93
C LYS A 85 -39.79 22.52 9.98
N ALA A 86 -40.66 23.02 9.11
CA ALA A 86 -41.40 24.26 9.29
C ALA A 86 -42.88 23.88 9.44
#